data_AF-A0A948BEN8-F1
#
_entry.id   AF-A0A948BEN8-F1
#
_cell.length_a   1.000
_cell.length_b   1.000
_cell.length_c   1.000
_cell.angle_alpha   90.00
_cell.angle_beta   90.00
_cell.angle_gamma   90.00
#
_symmetry.space_group_name_H-M   'P 1'
#
loop_
_entity.id
_entity.type
_entity.pdbx_description
1 polymer ?
#
loop_
_entity_poly.entity_id
_entity_poly.type
_entity_poly.pdbx_seq_one_letter_code
_entity_poly.pdbx_strand_id
1 'polypeptide(L)'
;METEPLYLSIKLATVGTVFLLCLAIPVSYCLIYHRFRGIFLAESIIGLPLVLPPTVLGFFLLSAMGPASVLGQIWESIFGHPLVFTFYGIVIAAIIQSLPFAVQPIRAAFEKIDQHLVETAYVLGASKLKTFYRVILPNARSGLVAAAILSFAHIMGEFGVILMVGGAIPGETKVASIAIYECVETMQYQNAWQLSFILMVMSYLVLLLFNYLNKAK
;
A
#
# COMPACT_ATOMS: atom_id res chain seq x y z
N MET A 1 -26.12 -10.76 5.54
CA MET A 1 -24.97 -10.27 4.75
C MET A 1 -23.83 -10.10 5.73
N GLU A 2 -22.75 -10.84 5.56
CA GLU A 2 -21.57 -10.73 6.42
C GLU A 2 -20.87 -9.40 6.09
N THR A 3 -20.91 -8.44 7.01
CA THR A 3 -20.24 -7.13 6.85
C THR A 3 -18.76 -7.19 7.23
N GLU A 4 -18.35 -8.32 7.80
CA GLU A 4 -16.99 -8.56 8.29
C GLU A 4 -15.93 -8.46 7.17
N PRO A 5 -16.10 -9.03 5.96
CA PRO A 5 -15.13 -8.86 4.88
C PRO A 5 -14.97 -7.41 4.43
N LEU A 6 -16.05 -6.61 4.46
CA LEU A 6 -16.00 -5.19 4.13
C LEU A 6 -15.24 -4.40 5.18
N TYR A 7 -15.49 -4.67 6.46
CA TYR A 7 -14.75 -4.07 7.56
C TYR A 7 -13.26 -4.43 7.47
N LEU A 8 -12.95 -5.71 7.21
CA LEU A 8 -11.58 -6.19 7.09
C LEU A 8 -10.86 -5.55 5.90
N SER A 9 -11.53 -5.39 4.74
CA SER A 9 -10.99 -4.66 3.59
C SER A 9 -10.65 -3.21 3.94
N ILE A 10 -11.55 -2.49 4.59
CA ILE A 10 -11.32 -1.09 4.99
C ILE A 10 -10.18 -1.01 6.01
N LYS A 11 -10.15 -1.93 6.98
CA LYS A 11 -9.09 -2.03 7.98
C LYS A 11 -7.74 -2.29 7.30
N LEU A 12 -7.66 -3.27 6.40
CA LEU A 12 -6.46 -3.59 5.62
C LEU A 12 -6.00 -2.41 4.78
N ALA A 13 -6.90 -1.77 4.03
CA ALA A 13 -6.58 -0.63 3.19
C ALA A 13 -6.11 0.58 4.00
N THR A 14 -6.74 0.86 5.13
CA THR A 14 -6.35 1.97 6.01
C THR A 14 -4.99 1.71 6.65
N VAL A 15 -4.82 0.56 7.31
CA VAL A 15 -3.58 0.19 7.98
C VAL A 15 -2.44 0.08 6.98
N GLY A 16 -2.65 -0.64 5.88
CA GLY A 16 -1.68 -0.80 4.80
C GLY A 16 -1.26 0.53 4.19
N THR A 17 -2.20 1.44 3.91
CA THR A 17 -1.90 2.77 3.36
C THR A 17 -1.08 3.61 4.33
N VAL A 18 -1.43 3.64 5.62
CA VAL A 18 -0.68 4.42 6.63
C VAL A 18 0.76 3.93 6.72
N PHE A 19 0.97 2.62 6.90
CA PHE A 19 2.32 2.06 6.96
C PHE A 19 3.08 2.22 5.65
N LEU A 20 2.40 2.06 4.52
CA LEU A 20 2.99 2.25 3.21
C LEU A 20 3.43 3.69 2.99
N LEU A 21 2.65 4.70 3.38
CA LEU A 21 3.07 6.10 3.29
C LEU A 21 4.25 6.41 4.21
N CYS A 22 4.22 5.90 5.45
CA CYS A 22 5.35 6.03 6.38
C CYS A 22 6.65 5.48 5.79
N LEU A 23 6.59 4.44 4.97
CA LEU A 23 7.74 3.85 4.27
C LEU A 23 8.06 4.57 2.95
N ALA A 24 7.05 4.90 2.15
CA ALA A 24 7.22 5.47 0.83
C ALA A 24 7.76 6.91 0.88
N ILE A 25 7.35 7.72 1.87
CA ILE A 25 7.84 9.08 2.05
C ILE A 25 9.39 9.15 2.17
N PRO A 26 10.04 8.45 3.12
CA PRO A 26 11.49 8.47 3.24
C PRO A 26 12.16 7.80 2.04
N VAL A 27 11.58 6.74 1.48
CA VAL A 27 12.10 6.08 0.26
C VAL A 27 12.13 7.08 -0.90
N SER A 28 11.03 7.76 -1.20
CA SER A 28 10.96 8.77 -2.26
C SER A 28 11.91 9.94 -1.99
N TYR A 29 12.09 10.34 -0.73
CA TYR A 29 13.06 11.39 -0.37
C TYR A 29 14.49 10.95 -0.67
N CYS A 30 14.85 9.71 -0.33
CA CYS A 30 16.15 9.13 -0.67
C CYS A 30 16.36 9.02 -2.18
N LEU A 31 15.33 8.60 -2.93
CA LEU A 31 15.40 8.49 -4.40
C LEU A 31 15.60 9.83 -5.11
N ILE A 32 15.12 10.94 -4.54
CA ILE A 32 15.27 12.27 -5.17
C ILE A 32 16.51 13.00 -4.69
N TYR A 33 16.76 13.01 -3.38
CA TYR A 33 17.77 13.91 -2.80
C TYR A 33 19.10 13.23 -2.50
N HIS A 34 19.23 11.89 -2.61
CA HIS A 34 20.52 11.20 -2.50
C HIS A 34 21.02 10.72 -3.87
N ARG A 35 22.25 11.09 -4.21
CA ARG A 35 22.94 10.61 -5.42
C ARG A 35 23.74 9.35 -5.10
N PHE A 36 23.15 8.17 -5.28
CA PHE A 36 23.86 6.89 -5.19
C PHE A 36 23.76 6.11 -6.50
N ARG A 37 24.83 5.38 -6.87
CA ARG A 37 24.97 4.69 -8.17
C ARG A 37 23.92 3.59 -8.41
N GLY A 38 23.33 3.04 -7.35
CA GLY A 38 22.36 1.94 -7.41
C GLY A 38 20.89 2.38 -7.47
N ILE A 39 20.60 3.65 -7.76
CA ILE A 39 19.23 4.17 -7.70
C ILE A 39 18.28 3.48 -8.69
N PHE A 40 18.76 3.15 -9.89
CA PHE A 40 17.99 2.44 -10.91
C PHE A 40 17.58 1.02 -10.45
N LEU A 41 18.40 0.35 -9.64
CA LEU A 41 18.06 -0.96 -9.06
C LEU A 41 16.95 -0.81 -8.02
N ALA A 42 17.04 0.21 -7.17
CA ALA A 42 15.99 0.49 -6.19
C ALA A 42 14.67 0.83 -6.88
N GLU A 43 14.69 1.67 -7.92
CA GLU A 43 13.52 1.97 -8.75
C GLU A 43 12.94 0.73 -9.42
N SER A 44 13.79 -0.16 -9.94
CA SER A 44 13.36 -1.41 -10.57
C SER A 44 12.70 -2.36 -9.55
N ILE A 45 13.25 -2.48 -8.33
CA ILE A 45 12.67 -3.29 -7.26
C ILE A 45 11.31 -2.72 -6.82
N ILE A 46 11.21 -1.40 -6.70
CA ILE A 46 9.96 -0.72 -6.34
C ILE A 46 8.90 -0.87 -7.43
N GLY A 47 9.32 -0.87 -8.70
CA GLY A 47 8.44 -1.04 -9.85
C GLY A 47 8.06 -2.49 -10.15
N LEU A 48 8.78 -3.47 -9.60
CA LEU A 48 8.58 -4.90 -9.84
C LEU A 48 7.12 -5.36 -9.67
N PRO A 49 6.38 -4.94 -8.63
CA PRO A 49 4.98 -5.30 -8.44
C PRO A 49 4.04 -4.87 -9.58
N LEU A 50 4.40 -3.85 -10.37
CA LEU A 50 3.58 -3.41 -11.52
C LEU A 50 3.63 -4.40 -12.69
N VAL A 51 4.70 -5.17 -12.79
CA VAL A 51 4.95 -6.06 -13.94
C VAL A 51 4.70 -7.52 -13.59
N LEU A 52 4.87 -7.89 -12.31
CA LEU A 52 4.63 -9.24 -11.86
C LEU A 52 3.13 -9.56 -11.80
N PRO A 53 2.71 -10.74 -12.29
CA PRO A 53 1.38 -11.24 -11.98
C PRO A 53 1.18 -11.32 -10.46
N PRO A 54 0.01 -10.91 -9.92
CA PRO A 54 -0.27 -10.97 -8.48
C PRO A 54 -0.04 -12.35 -7.87
N THR A 55 -0.32 -13.41 -8.64
CA THR A 55 -0.08 -14.80 -8.22
C THR A 55 1.41 -15.12 -8.05
N VAL A 56 2.28 -14.57 -8.89
CA VAL A 56 3.73 -14.78 -8.78
C VAL A 56 4.26 -14.08 -7.54
N LEU A 57 3.85 -12.83 -7.31
CA LEU A 57 4.25 -12.11 -6.11
C LEU A 57 3.69 -12.77 -4.85
N GLY A 58 2.41 -13.15 -4.86
CA GLY A 58 1.77 -13.87 -3.75
C GLY A 58 2.48 -15.17 -3.41
N PHE A 59 2.88 -15.96 -4.41
CA PHE A 59 3.66 -17.18 -4.20
C PHE A 59 5.03 -16.90 -3.56
N PHE A 60 5.78 -15.93 -4.07
CA PHE A 60 7.08 -15.60 -3.49
C PHE A 60 6.97 -15.05 -2.08
N LEU A 61 5.95 -14.25 -1.78
CA LEU A 61 5.68 -13.75 -0.44
C LEU A 61 5.28 -14.88 0.50
N LEU A 62 4.37 -15.77 0.09
CA LEU A 62 3.99 -16.95 0.86
C LEU A 62 5.21 -17.83 1.17
N SER A 63 6.07 -18.08 0.19
CA SER A 63 7.30 -18.85 0.36
C SER A 63 8.30 -18.15 1.29
N ALA A 64 8.46 -16.83 1.14
CA ALA A 64 9.37 -16.04 1.95
C ALA A 64 8.86 -15.82 3.39
N MET A 65 7.55 -15.80 3.63
CA MET A 65 6.94 -15.55 4.95
C MET A 65 6.46 -16.83 5.64
N GLY A 66 6.51 -17.97 4.96
CA GLY A 66 6.08 -19.26 5.48
C GLY A 66 6.97 -19.77 6.63
N PRO A 67 6.46 -20.69 7.46
CA PRO A 67 7.17 -21.16 8.66
C PRO A 67 8.49 -21.89 8.36
N ALA A 68 8.66 -22.42 7.15
CA ALA A 68 9.91 -23.05 6.73
C ALA A 68 11.01 -22.03 6.31
N SER A 69 10.67 -20.75 6.15
CA SER A 69 11.61 -19.72 5.73
C SER A 69 12.34 -19.11 6.92
N VAL A 70 13.51 -18.51 6.66
CA VAL A 70 14.27 -17.78 7.69
C VAL A 70 13.44 -16.63 8.27
N LEU A 71 12.71 -15.88 7.44
CA LEU A 71 11.88 -14.77 7.92
C LEU A 71 10.70 -15.26 8.76
N GLY A 72 10.06 -16.36 8.36
CA GLY A 72 8.95 -16.96 9.10
C GLY A 72 9.41 -17.48 10.46
N GLN A 73 10.56 -18.17 10.52
CA GLN A 73 11.13 -18.67 11.78
C GLN A 73 11.52 -17.54 12.73
N ILE A 74 12.14 -16.47 12.22
CA ILE A 74 12.46 -15.29 13.04
C ILE A 74 11.18 -14.67 13.59
N TRP A 75 10.16 -14.49 12.75
CA TRP A 75 8.89 -13.93 13.18
C TRP A 75 8.24 -14.79 14.27
N GLU A 76 8.13 -16.10 14.04
CA GLU A 76 7.52 -17.04 14.98
C GLU A 76 8.28 -17.09 16.30
N SER A 77 9.61 -16.98 16.27
CA SER A 77 10.43 -16.93 17.49
C SER A 77 10.18 -15.67 18.35
N ILE A 78 9.77 -14.56 17.74
CA ILE A 78 9.54 -13.28 18.42
C ILE A 78 8.08 -13.15 18.87
N PHE A 79 7.14 -13.54 18.02
CA PHE A 79 5.70 -13.29 18.23
C PHE A 79 4.90 -14.55 18.63
N GLY A 80 5.50 -15.74 18.53
CA GLY A 80 4.87 -17.00 18.95
C GLY A 80 3.77 -17.52 18.02
N HIS A 81 3.61 -16.94 16.82
CA HIS A 81 2.62 -17.35 15.82
C HIS A 81 3.18 -17.19 14.40
N PRO A 82 2.65 -17.92 13.40
CA PRO A 82 3.08 -17.77 12.01
C PRO A 82 2.74 -16.38 11.46
N LEU A 83 3.48 -15.95 10.43
CA LEU A 83 3.24 -14.68 9.75
C LEU A 83 2.19 -14.80 8.65
N VAL A 84 2.24 -15.88 7.87
CA VAL A 84 1.23 -16.23 6.86
C VAL A 84 -0.10 -16.58 7.52
N PHE A 85 -1.20 -16.43 6.80
CA PHE A 85 -2.57 -16.67 7.31
C PHE A 85 -2.99 -15.77 8.48
N THR A 86 -2.32 -14.63 8.67
CA THR A 86 -2.67 -13.63 9.68
C THR A 86 -2.95 -12.27 9.05
N PHE A 87 -3.66 -11.41 9.79
CA PHE A 87 -3.87 -10.02 9.38
C PHE A 87 -2.53 -9.29 9.11
N TYR A 88 -1.49 -9.54 9.91
CA TYR A 88 -0.18 -8.91 9.72
C TYR A 88 0.49 -9.36 8.41
N GLY A 89 0.37 -10.64 8.07
CA GLY A 89 0.89 -11.18 6.81
C GLY A 89 0.27 -10.51 5.59
N ILE A 90 -1.06 -10.36 5.57
CA ILE A 90 -1.74 -9.68 4.47
C ILE A 90 -1.46 -8.17 4.41
N VAL A 91 -1.19 -7.52 5.56
CA VAL A 91 -0.76 -6.10 5.59
C VAL A 91 0.61 -5.95 4.93
N ILE A 92 1.58 -6.81 5.26
CA ILE A 92 2.92 -6.77 4.64
C ILE A 92 2.81 -7.02 3.14
N ALA A 93 2.01 -8.01 2.75
CA ALA A 93 1.79 -8.35 1.35
C ALA A 93 1.15 -7.18 0.58
N ALA A 94 0.15 -6.52 1.17
CA ALA A 94 -0.48 -5.33 0.62
C ALA A 94 0.50 -4.16 0.45
N ILE A 95 1.39 -3.94 1.41
CA ILE A 95 2.42 -2.88 1.35
C ILE A 95 3.39 -3.15 0.20
N ILE A 96 3.91 -4.38 0.07
CA ILE A 96 4.88 -4.73 -0.97
C ILE A 96 4.25 -4.63 -2.36
N GLN A 97 3.05 -5.16 -2.53
CA GLN A 97 2.31 -5.13 -3.79
C GLN A 97 1.91 -3.69 -4.18
N SER A 98 1.55 -2.85 -3.20
CA SER A 98 1.08 -1.48 -3.46
C SER A 98 2.17 -0.40 -3.42
N LEU A 99 3.41 -0.80 -3.17
CA LEU A 99 4.58 0.08 -3.05
C LEU A 99 4.75 1.08 -4.21
N PRO A 100 4.62 0.68 -5.49
CA PRO A 100 4.74 1.63 -6.61
C PRO A 100 3.66 2.72 -6.60
N PHE A 101 2.45 2.39 -6.14
CA PHE A 101 1.33 3.33 -6.08
C PHE A 101 1.51 4.42 -5.03
N ALA A 102 2.35 4.20 -4.01
CA ALA A 102 2.75 5.24 -3.08
C ALA A 102 4.01 5.99 -3.55
N VAL A 103 5.06 5.27 -3.94
CA VAL A 103 6.37 5.88 -4.21
C VAL A 103 6.33 6.82 -5.42
N GLN A 104 5.68 6.41 -6.51
CA GLN A 104 5.66 7.18 -7.76
C GLN A 104 5.03 8.58 -7.62
N PRO A 105 3.81 8.75 -7.09
CA PRO A 105 3.21 10.08 -6.92
C PRO A 105 3.97 10.96 -5.93
N ILE A 106 4.52 10.40 -4.83
CA ILE A 106 5.33 11.16 -3.87
C ILE A 106 6.61 11.66 -4.53
N ARG A 107 7.28 10.76 -5.27
CA ARG A 107 8.50 11.08 -6.00
C ARG A 107 8.25 12.16 -7.04
N ALA A 108 7.21 12.01 -7.87
CA ALA A 108 6.84 12.99 -8.89
C ALA A 108 6.51 14.37 -8.27
N ALA A 109 5.98 14.40 -7.03
CA ALA A 109 5.78 15.64 -6.31
C ALA A 109 7.09 16.24 -5.78
N PHE A 110 8.01 15.42 -5.25
CA PHE A 110 9.34 15.88 -4.83
C PHE A 110 10.18 16.44 -5.99
N GLU A 111 10.11 15.82 -7.17
CA GLU A 111 10.81 16.29 -8.38
C GLU A 111 10.32 17.66 -8.87
N LYS A 112 9.05 18.00 -8.59
CA LYS A 112 8.44 19.28 -8.99
C LYS A 112 8.77 20.43 -8.04
N ILE A 113 9.38 20.16 -6.88
CA ILE A 113 9.72 21.20 -5.90
C ILE A 113 10.88 22.02 -6.45
N ASP A 114 10.71 23.34 -6.49
CA ASP A 114 11.79 24.26 -6.89
C ASP A 114 13.01 24.09 -5.97
N GLN A 115 14.14 23.75 -6.58
CA GLN A 115 15.41 23.55 -5.88
C GLN A 115 15.84 24.81 -5.13
N HIS A 116 15.50 26.01 -5.62
CA HIS A 116 15.83 27.27 -4.95
C HIS A 116 15.16 27.39 -3.57
N LEU A 117 13.96 26.84 -3.39
CA LEU A 117 13.29 26.81 -2.08
C LEU A 117 14.07 25.97 -1.06
N VAL A 118 14.60 24.83 -1.52
CA VAL A 118 15.39 23.92 -0.69
C VAL A 118 16.75 24.54 -0.36
N GLU A 119 17.41 25.15 -1.35
CA GLU A 119 18.69 25.84 -1.16
C GLU A 119 18.58 27.06 -0.24
N THR A 120 17.54 27.88 -0.42
CA THR A 120 17.27 29.04 0.45
C THR A 120 17.06 28.61 1.89
N ALA A 121 16.38 27.49 2.14
CA ALA A 121 16.21 26.95 3.49
C ALA A 121 17.56 26.59 4.12
N TYR A 122 18.49 26.01 3.35
CA TYR A 122 19.85 25.73 3.82
C TYR A 122 20.65 26.99 4.09
N VAL A 123 20.56 28.01 3.23
CA VAL A 123 21.22 29.32 3.44
C VAL A 123 20.71 30.01 4.71
N LEU A 124 19.42 29.87 5.03
CA LEU A 124 18.82 30.35 6.28
C LEU A 124 19.15 29.47 7.50
N GLY A 125 20.07 28.51 7.38
CA GLY A 125 20.54 27.66 8.47
C GLY A 125 19.59 26.53 8.86
N ALA A 126 18.61 26.17 8.03
CA ALA A 126 17.77 25.02 8.30
C ALA A 126 18.55 23.70 8.11
N SER A 127 18.45 22.78 9.07
CA SER A 127 19.00 21.43 8.91
C SER A 127 18.19 20.62 7.88
N LYS A 128 18.76 19.54 7.32
CA LYS A 128 18.07 18.63 6.38
C LYS A 128 16.69 18.21 6.87
N LEU A 129 16.59 17.87 8.15
CA LEU A 129 15.34 17.44 8.78
C LEU A 129 14.33 18.60 8.88
N LYS A 130 14.79 19.81 9.21
CA LYS A 130 13.93 21.01 9.24
C LYS A 130 13.46 21.39 7.83
N THR A 131 14.34 21.34 6.83
CA THR A 131 13.99 21.58 5.42
C THR A 131 12.99 20.56 4.91
N PHE A 132 13.16 19.29 5.28
CA PHE A 132 12.22 18.22 4.93
C PHE A 132 10.80 18.51 5.43
N TYR A 133 10.62 18.74 6.74
CA TYR A 133 9.28 18.93 7.32
C TYR A 133 8.66 20.31 7.01
N ARG A 134 9.48 21.36 6.84
CA ARG A 134 8.97 22.74 6.66
C ARG A 134 8.88 23.21 5.21
N VAL A 135 9.63 22.58 4.30
CA VAL A 135 9.68 23.00 2.90
C VAL A 135 9.22 21.87 2.00
N ILE A 136 9.84 20.70 2.09
CA ILE A 136 9.59 19.61 1.13
C ILE A 136 8.19 19.02 1.33
N LEU A 137 7.88 18.57 2.54
CA LEU A 137 6.62 17.89 2.84
C LEU A 137 5.37 18.76 2.58
N PRO A 138 5.34 20.06 2.96
CA PRO A 138 4.20 20.93 2.68
C PRO A 138 4.00 21.22 1.19
N ASN A 139 5.09 21.38 0.43
CA ASN A 139 5.03 21.60 -1.03
C ASN A 139 4.66 20.31 -1.80
N ALA A 140 4.92 19.13 -1.22
CA ALA A 140 4.55 17.84 -1.80
C ALA A 140 3.14 17.35 -1.43
N ARG A 141 2.32 18.16 -0.76
CA ARG A 141 1.03 17.73 -0.19
C ARG A 141 0.11 17.07 -1.22
N SER A 142 0.02 17.60 -2.43
CA SER A 142 -0.80 17.01 -3.51
C SER A 142 -0.33 15.62 -3.91
N GLY A 143 1.00 15.40 -3.94
CA GLY A 143 1.59 14.08 -4.17
C GLY A 143 1.34 13.09 -3.05
N LEU A 144 1.42 13.53 -1.79
CA LEU A 144 1.12 12.69 -0.63
C LEU A 144 -0.35 12.27 -0.61
N VAL A 145 -1.26 13.19 -0.93
CA VAL A 145 -2.69 12.89 -1.05
C VAL A 145 -2.93 11.92 -2.20
N ALA A 146 -2.36 12.16 -3.38
CA ALA A 146 -2.47 11.23 -4.52
C ALA A 146 -1.94 9.82 -4.17
N ALA A 147 -0.81 9.73 -3.46
CA ALA A 147 -0.25 8.47 -2.99
C ALA A 147 -1.21 7.73 -2.04
N ALA A 148 -1.77 8.44 -1.07
CA ALA A 148 -2.73 7.87 -0.13
C ALA A 148 -3.95 7.27 -0.86
N ILE A 149 -4.45 8.00 -1.86
CA ILE A 149 -5.61 7.61 -2.67
C ILE A 149 -5.33 6.35 -3.45
N LEU A 150 -4.26 6.37 -4.23
CA LEU A 150 -3.91 5.28 -5.13
C LEU A 150 -3.59 4.02 -4.34
N SER A 151 -2.82 4.14 -3.26
CA SER A 151 -2.53 3.02 -2.37
C SER A 151 -3.77 2.46 -1.71
N PHE A 152 -4.65 3.32 -1.16
CA PHE A 152 -5.87 2.86 -0.52
C PHE A 152 -6.79 2.14 -1.52
N ALA A 153 -7.03 2.74 -2.67
CA ALA A 153 -7.88 2.18 -3.71
C ALA A 153 -7.32 0.85 -4.24
N HIS A 154 -6.00 0.77 -4.41
CA HIS A 154 -5.32 -0.45 -4.84
C HIS A 154 -5.50 -1.56 -3.79
N ILE A 155 -5.18 -1.31 -2.52
CA ILE A 155 -5.31 -2.32 -1.46
C ILE A 155 -6.77 -2.79 -1.28
N MET A 156 -7.75 -1.88 -1.42
CA MET A 156 -9.18 -2.25 -1.38
C MET A 156 -9.58 -3.23 -2.49
N GLY A 157 -8.95 -3.12 -3.67
CA GLY A 157 -9.23 -3.95 -4.83
C GLY A 157 -8.34 -5.19 -4.94
N GLU A 158 -7.36 -5.36 -4.06
CA GLU A 158 -6.42 -6.46 -4.13
C GLU A 158 -7.07 -7.81 -3.80
N PHE A 159 -6.64 -8.84 -4.52
CA PHE A 159 -7.18 -10.20 -4.41
C PHE A 159 -6.08 -11.25 -4.46
N GLY A 160 -5.34 -11.34 -5.55
CA GLY A 160 -4.45 -12.47 -5.83
C GLY A 160 -3.37 -12.65 -4.77
N VAL A 161 -2.65 -11.57 -4.44
CA VAL A 161 -1.60 -11.60 -3.42
C VAL A 161 -2.16 -11.93 -2.04
N ILE A 162 -3.32 -11.32 -1.69
CA ILE A 162 -3.94 -11.46 -0.38
C ILE A 162 -4.47 -12.87 -0.16
N LEU A 163 -5.12 -13.46 -1.17
CA LEU A 163 -5.61 -14.83 -1.11
C LEU A 163 -4.46 -15.83 -0.93
N MET A 164 -3.32 -15.63 -1.60
CA MET A 164 -2.19 -16.55 -1.46
C MET A 164 -1.51 -16.47 -0.10
N VAL A 165 -1.29 -15.26 0.43
CA VAL A 165 -0.57 -15.07 1.70
C VAL A 165 -1.48 -15.29 2.91
N GLY A 166 -2.73 -14.85 2.81
CA GLY A 166 -3.71 -14.86 3.90
C GLY A 166 -4.70 -16.02 3.88
N GLY A 167 -4.93 -16.64 2.72
CA GLY A 167 -6.07 -17.53 2.53
C GLY A 167 -7.40 -16.79 2.61
N ALA A 168 -8.47 -17.51 2.96
CA ALA A 168 -9.83 -16.99 3.10
C ALA A 168 -10.37 -17.22 4.52
N ILE A 169 -9.60 -16.87 5.55
CA ILE A 169 -9.97 -17.14 6.95
C ILE A 169 -10.98 -16.10 7.42
N PRO A 170 -12.22 -16.51 7.81
CA PRO A 170 -13.23 -15.60 8.33
C PRO A 170 -12.71 -14.79 9.53
N GLY A 171 -13.02 -13.50 9.57
CA GLY A 171 -12.57 -12.56 10.61
C GLY A 171 -11.10 -12.16 10.61
N GLU A 172 -10.22 -12.88 9.92
CA GLU A 172 -8.77 -12.62 9.95
C GLU A 172 -8.21 -12.16 8.60
N THR A 173 -8.52 -12.88 7.52
CA THR A 173 -7.91 -12.63 6.19
C THR A 173 -8.89 -12.59 5.03
N LYS A 174 -10.15 -12.99 5.25
CA LYS A 174 -11.22 -12.97 4.23
C LYS A 174 -11.70 -11.55 3.95
N VAL A 175 -10.99 -10.84 3.07
CA VAL A 175 -11.37 -9.51 2.58
C VAL A 175 -12.52 -9.57 1.57
N ALA A 176 -13.17 -8.43 1.30
CA ALA A 176 -14.34 -8.34 0.44
C ALA A 176 -14.13 -8.94 -0.97
N SER A 177 -12.96 -8.75 -1.58
CA SER A 177 -12.62 -9.32 -2.89
C SER A 177 -12.60 -10.85 -2.86
N ILE A 178 -12.08 -11.45 -1.78
CA ILE A 178 -12.07 -12.89 -1.56
C ILE A 178 -13.49 -13.41 -1.30
N ALA A 179 -14.29 -12.69 -0.50
CA ALA A 179 -15.67 -13.06 -0.24
C ALA A 179 -16.53 -13.04 -1.51
N ILE A 180 -16.31 -12.06 -2.40
CA ILE A 180 -16.98 -12.00 -3.72
C ILE A 180 -16.57 -13.23 -4.57
N TYR A 181 -15.28 -13.55 -4.62
CA TYR A 181 -14.79 -14.72 -5.36
C TYR A 181 -15.42 -16.02 -4.86
N GLU A 182 -15.44 -16.24 -3.55
CA GLU A 182 -16.05 -17.41 -2.93
C GLU A 182 -17.57 -17.50 -3.19
N CYS A 183 -18.29 -16.37 -3.21
CA CYS A 183 -19.69 -16.34 -3.60
C CYS A 183 -19.89 -16.82 -5.06
N VAL A 184 -18.97 -16.45 -5.96
CA VAL A 184 -19.01 -16.90 -7.36
C VAL A 184 -18.69 -18.39 -7.47
N GLU A 185 -17.66 -18.87 -6.77
CA GLU A 185 -17.29 -20.30 -6.75
C GLU A 185 -18.41 -21.19 -6.19
N THR A 186 -19.13 -20.69 -5.19
CA THR A 186 -20.26 -21.40 -4.55
C THR A 186 -21.60 -21.14 -5.24
N MET A 187 -21.61 -20.51 -6.43
CA MET A 187 -22.79 -20.18 -7.23
C MET A 187 -23.83 -19.27 -6.52
N GLN A 188 -23.42 -18.55 -5.47
CA GLN A 188 -24.24 -17.57 -4.75
C GLN A 188 -24.22 -16.19 -5.42
N TYR A 189 -24.64 -16.12 -6.69
CA TYR A 189 -24.55 -14.89 -7.49
C TYR A 189 -25.28 -13.69 -6.89
N GLN A 190 -26.39 -13.91 -6.18
CA GLN A 190 -27.12 -12.83 -5.52
C GLN A 190 -26.27 -12.13 -4.46
N ASN A 191 -25.53 -12.90 -3.65
CA ASN A 191 -24.63 -12.37 -2.63
C ASN A 191 -23.41 -11.69 -3.28
N ALA A 192 -22.87 -12.29 -4.36
CA ALA A 192 -21.78 -11.70 -5.13
C ALA A 192 -22.15 -10.32 -5.72
N TRP A 193 -23.37 -10.19 -6.26
CA TRP A 193 -23.89 -8.91 -6.77
C TRP A 193 -23.99 -7.85 -5.67
N GLN A 194 -24.56 -8.20 -4.53
CA GLN A 194 -24.72 -7.27 -3.40
C GLN A 194 -23.37 -6.78 -2.89
N LEU A 195 -22.42 -7.69 -2.63
CA LEU A 195 -21.08 -7.34 -2.16
C LEU A 195 -20.31 -6.50 -3.18
N SER A 196 -20.37 -6.88 -4.46
CA SER A 196 -19.69 -6.14 -5.54
C SER A 196 -20.23 -4.72 -5.68
N PHE A 197 -21.56 -4.56 -5.62
CA PHE A 197 -22.19 -3.24 -5.72
C PHE A 197 -21.80 -2.34 -4.53
N ILE A 198 -21.81 -2.87 -3.31
CA ILE A 198 -21.39 -2.13 -2.11
C ILE A 198 -19.92 -1.73 -2.20
N LEU A 199 -19.05 -2.65 -2.60
CA LEU A 199 -17.61 -2.38 -2.74
C LEU A 199 -17.34 -1.34 -3.84
N MET A 200 -18.09 -1.38 -4.94
CA MET A 200 -18.01 -0.39 -6.02
C MET A 200 -18.42 0.99 -5.52
N VAL A 201 -19.58 1.12 -4.85
CA VAL A 201 -20.06 2.40 -4.31
C VAL A 201 -19.08 2.96 -3.27
N MET A 202 -18.61 2.11 -2.35
CA MET A 202 -17.64 2.51 -1.33
C MET A 202 -16.32 3.00 -1.95
N SER A 203 -15.76 2.24 -2.89
CA SER A 203 -14.53 2.63 -3.59
C SER A 203 -14.71 3.94 -4.36
N TYR A 204 -15.85 4.13 -5.03
CA TYR A 204 -16.17 5.37 -5.72
C TYR A 204 -16.29 6.56 -4.77
N LEU A 205 -17.01 6.41 -3.64
CA LEU A 205 -17.15 7.47 -2.64
C LEU A 205 -15.82 7.88 -2.03
N VAL A 206 -14.96 6.90 -1.76
CA VAL A 206 -13.60 7.17 -1.27
C VAL A 206 -12.82 7.96 -2.31
N LEU A 207 -12.76 7.49 -3.56
CA LEU A 207 -12.10 8.20 -4.67
C LEU A 207 -12.67 9.60 -4.88
N LEU A 208 -13.99 9.77 -4.78
CA LEU A 208 -14.67 11.05 -4.96
C LEU A 208 -14.31 12.03 -3.84
N LEU A 209 -14.38 11.61 -2.58
CA LEU A 209 -13.98 12.41 -1.42
C LEU A 209 -12.55 12.89 -1.59
N PHE A 210 -11.67 11.98 -1.98
CA PHE A 210 -10.28 12.25 -2.18
C PHE A 210 -9.99 13.21 -3.35
N ASN A 211 -10.62 13.03 -4.50
CA ASN A 211 -10.52 13.95 -5.63
C ASN A 211 -11.06 15.34 -5.30
N TYR A 212 -12.15 15.40 -4.53
CA TYR A 212 -12.70 16.65 -4.02
C TYR A 212 -11.70 17.39 -3.13
N LEU A 213 -11.05 16.68 -2.19
CA LEU A 213 -10.00 17.24 -1.33
C LEU A 213 -8.77 17.71 -2.11
N ASN A 214 -8.44 17.05 -3.24
CA ASN A 214 -7.30 17.42 -4.09
C ASN A 214 -7.60 18.63 -5.01
N LYS A 215 -8.87 18.82 -5.40
CA LYS A 215 -9.31 19.95 -6.23
C LYS A 215 -9.40 21.26 -5.45
N ALA A 216 -9.44 21.19 -4.11
CA ALA A 216 -9.43 22.35 -3.23
C ALA A 216 -8.01 22.92 -3.06
N LYS A 217 -7.37 23.35 -4.16
CA LYS A 217 -6.27 24.32 -4.20
C LYS A 217 -5.94 24.74 -5.63
#